data_AF-A0A9X4M707-F1
#
_entry.id   AF-A0A9X4M707-F1
#
_cell.length_a   1.000
_cell.length_b   1.000
_cell.length_c   1.000
_cell.angle_alpha   90.00
_cell.angle_beta   90.00
_cell.angle_gamma   90.00
#
_symmetry.space_group_name_H-M   'P 1'
#
loop_
_entity.id
_entity.type
_entity.pdbx_description
1 polymer ?
#
loop_
_entity_poly.entity_id
_entity_poly.type
_entity_poly.pdbx_seq_one_letter_code
_entity_poly.pdbx_strand_id
1 'polypeptide(L)'
;MYCLEFTIKPTAAMTFRILPGSILNIATYPFVPPTTLSGYLRRLAMLSAGQELPETKVNNEKPPVYALPSKYLSLGAYPKLDAWSGIHRTYRKGMRSFNHDDFSKLYVDGKGEDFQLHTWEYLIVDELVGYVAAESLEGLEHFQDLVGYGCKIGKEGYAYITDISDQPIELELVTTAAHPSTLLPMEALLNSNQFIGGYDIYNLYRYEWEDRDRSLPFGDGFLDDSPTPVKGFTPFVCAYFPRPTDPAPRIDYYTNGEIYIPASLVNLLREETYV
;
A
#
# COMPACT_ATOMS: atom_id res chain seq x y z
N MET A 1 19.57 -6.91 5.60
CA MET A 1 18.63 -5.87 5.11
C MET A 1 18.02 -5.21 6.32
N TYR A 2 17.59 -3.95 6.23
CA TYR A 2 16.96 -3.24 7.34
C TYR A 2 15.49 -3.00 7.06
N CYS A 3 14.69 -2.94 8.13
CA CYS A 3 13.27 -2.64 8.06
C CYS A 3 12.87 -1.66 9.16
N LEU A 4 11.92 -0.79 8.85
CA LEU A 4 11.16 -0.02 9.83
C LEU A 4 9.73 -0.56 9.89
N GLU A 5 9.25 -0.74 11.12
CA GLU A 5 7.86 -1.05 11.40
C GLU A 5 7.12 0.24 11.77
N PHE A 6 5.93 0.44 11.23
CA PHE A 6 5.08 1.61 11.43
C PHE A 6 3.76 1.19 12.05
N THR A 7 3.35 1.83 13.13
CA THR A 7 1.98 1.75 13.62
C THR A 7 1.16 2.90 13.04
N ILE A 8 0.16 2.55 12.25
CA ILE A 8 -0.70 3.49 11.53
C ILE A 8 -2.12 3.38 12.06
N LYS A 9 -2.69 4.50 12.51
CA LYS A 9 -4.04 4.56 13.07
C LYS A 9 -5.00 5.26 12.12
N PRO A 10 -5.99 4.55 11.55
CA PRO A 10 -7.06 5.18 10.79
C PRO A 10 -7.96 6.03 11.70
N THR A 11 -8.47 7.13 11.17
CA THR A 11 -9.49 7.96 11.85
C THR A 11 -10.87 7.83 11.19
N ALA A 12 -10.93 7.18 10.02
CA ALA A 12 -12.15 6.96 9.26
C ALA A 12 -12.06 5.64 8.47
N ALA A 13 -13.20 5.19 7.98
CA ALA A 13 -13.29 4.10 7.01
C ALA A 13 -12.45 4.41 5.76
N MET A 14 -11.69 3.43 5.27
CA MET A 14 -10.74 3.60 4.16
C MET A 14 -11.16 2.84 2.92
N THR A 15 -10.75 3.32 1.74
CA THR A 15 -10.98 2.63 0.47
C THR A 15 -9.73 2.62 -0.40
N PHE A 16 -9.24 1.42 -0.68
CA PHE A 16 -8.11 1.14 -1.57
C PHE A 16 -8.61 0.38 -2.78
N ARG A 17 -8.89 1.08 -3.88
CA ARG A 17 -9.56 0.49 -5.04
C ARG A 17 -8.75 -0.64 -5.66
N ILE A 18 -9.35 -1.82 -5.76
CA ILE A 18 -8.76 -2.95 -6.50
C ILE A 18 -8.72 -2.66 -8.01
N LEU A 19 -9.78 -2.03 -8.53
CA LEU A 19 -9.88 -1.61 -9.93
C LEU A 19 -10.03 -0.09 -10.00
N PRO A 20 -9.00 0.67 -10.43
CA PRO A 20 -9.02 2.13 -10.41
C PRO A 20 -10.22 2.77 -11.14
N GLY A 21 -10.59 2.20 -12.30
CA GLY A 21 -11.67 2.67 -13.16
C GLY A 21 -13.06 2.12 -12.85
N SER A 22 -13.20 1.24 -11.85
CA SER A 22 -14.52 0.73 -11.48
C SER A 22 -15.32 1.81 -10.73
N ILE A 23 -16.49 2.14 -11.26
CA ILE A 23 -17.41 3.16 -10.71
C ILE A 23 -18.71 2.56 -10.19
N LEU A 24 -19.06 1.34 -10.62
CA LEU A 24 -20.27 0.63 -10.22
C LEU A 24 -20.02 -0.27 -9.00
N ASN A 25 -18.88 -0.96 -8.97
CA ASN A 25 -18.49 -1.81 -7.86
C ASN A 25 -17.09 -1.43 -7.39
N ILE A 26 -17.04 -0.58 -6.37
CA ILE A 26 -15.78 -0.15 -5.76
C ILE A 26 -15.45 -1.14 -4.66
N ALA A 27 -14.65 -2.15 -5.03
CA ALA A 27 -14.07 -3.11 -4.10
C ALA A 27 -12.77 -2.56 -3.50
N THR A 28 -12.48 -2.95 -2.25
CA THR A 28 -11.30 -2.48 -1.52
C THR A 28 -10.38 -3.63 -1.12
N TYR A 29 -9.07 -3.38 -1.09
CA TYR A 29 -8.13 -4.31 -0.44
C TYR A 29 -8.37 -4.33 1.09
N PRO A 30 -8.18 -5.48 1.75
CA PRO A 30 -8.24 -5.62 3.22
C PRO A 30 -6.95 -5.20 3.92
N PHE A 31 -6.05 -4.52 3.21
CA PHE A 31 -4.76 -3.99 3.66
C PHE A 31 -4.45 -2.73 2.82
N VAL A 32 -3.42 -1.99 3.20
CA VAL A 32 -2.88 -0.87 2.41
C VAL A 32 -1.86 -1.43 1.39
N PRO A 33 -2.10 -1.29 0.07
CA PRO A 33 -1.15 -1.76 -0.93
C PRO A 33 0.23 -1.09 -0.82
N PRO A 34 1.32 -1.77 -1.22
CA PRO A 34 2.68 -1.23 -1.25
C PRO A 34 2.81 0.17 -1.87
N THR A 35 2.20 0.38 -3.05
CA THR A 35 2.18 1.67 -3.75
C THR A 35 1.36 2.74 -3.03
N THR A 36 0.26 2.35 -2.38
CA THR A 36 -0.55 3.29 -1.59
C THR A 36 0.19 3.75 -0.35
N LEU A 37 0.84 2.82 0.37
CA LEU A 37 1.64 3.17 1.55
C LEU A 37 2.84 4.04 1.14
N SER A 38 3.51 3.73 0.02
CA SER A 38 4.62 4.54 -0.51
C SER A 38 4.21 6.00 -0.74
N GLY A 39 3.12 6.23 -1.49
CA GLY A 39 2.63 7.60 -1.72
C GLY A 39 2.03 8.28 -0.50
N TYR A 40 1.59 7.51 0.51
CA TYR A 40 1.19 8.06 1.80
C TYR A 40 2.39 8.55 2.60
N LEU A 41 3.41 7.70 2.79
CA LEU A 41 4.62 8.04 3.54
C LEU A 41 5.39 9.20 2.88
N ARG A 42 5.49 9.23 1.55
CA ARG A 42 6.08 10.36 0.82
C ARG A 42 5.39 11.68 1.15
N ARG A 43 4.05 11.70 1.16
CA ARG A 43 3.29 12.91 1.50
C ARG A 43 3.44 13.32 2.96
N LEU A 44 3.56 12.37 3.88
CA LEU A 44 3.88 12.70 5.26
C LEU A 44 5.28 13.31 5.40
N ALA A 45 6.26 12.78 4.67
CA ALA A 45 7.63 13.30 4.65
C ALA A 45 7.71 14.73 4.08
N MET A 46 6.92 15.02 3.04
CA MET A 46 6.75 16.39 2.56
C MET A 46 6.17 17.31 3.65
N LEU A 47 5.11 16.87 4.34
CA LEU A 47 4.50 17.63 5.43
C LEU A 47 5.45 17.85 6.62
N SER A 48 6.24 16.84 6.99
CA SER A 48 7.22 16.96 8.08
C SER A 48 8.35 17.92 7.74
N ALA A 49 8.73 18.00 6.47
CA ALA A 49 9.66 19.00 5.95
C ALA A 49 9.05 20.41 5.76
N GLY A 50 7.78 20.62 6.13
CA GLY A 50 7.09 21.90 6.00
C GLY A 50 6.66 22.25 4.58
N GLN A 51 6.64 21.28 3.66
CA GLN A 51 6.18 21.47 2.28
C GLN A 51 4.64 21.43 2.21
N GLU A 52 4.08 22.13 1.23
CA GLU A 52 2.67 21.99 0.90
C GLU A 52 2.44 20.72 0.05
N LEU A 53 1.28 20.07 0.22
CA LEU A 53 0.93 18.93 -0.61
C LEU A 53 0.61 19.39 -2.04
N PRO A 54 1.16 18.73 -3.07
CA PRO A 54 0.97 19.14 -4.45
C PRO A 54 -0.49 19.04 -4.85
N GLU A 55 -1.00 20.06 -5.55
CA GLU A 55 -2.35 20.03 -6.10
C GLU A 55 -2.48 18.92 -7.15
N THR A 56 -3.40 17.98 -6.94
CA THR A 56 -3.62 16.84 -7.86
C THR A 56 -4.40 17.23 -9.12
N LYS A 57 -4.66 18.52 -9.37
CA LYS A 57 -5.33 19.01 -10.59
C LYS A 57 -4.38 19.10 -11.80
N VAL A 58 -3.13 18.75 -11.62
CA VAL A 58 -2.07 18.94 -12.63
C VAL A 58 -2.05 17.77 -13.62
N ASN A 59 -2.48 18.08 -14.85
CA ASN A 59 -2.31 17.30 -16.08
C ASN A 59 -2.92 15.89 -16.10
N ASN A 60 -4.12 15.78 -16.69
CA ASN A 60 -4.82 14.49 -16.89
C ASN A 60 -4.04 13.50 -17.80
N GLU A 61 -3.12 13.97 -18.64
CA GLU A 61 -2.38 13.11 -19.58
C GLU A 61 -1.18 12.42 -18.93
N LYS A 62 -0.49 13.12 -18.01
CA LYS A 62 0.66 12.58 -17.27
C LYS A 62 0.70 13.17 -15.85
N PRO A 63 -0.16 12.68 -14.93
CA PRO A 63 -0.18 13.19 -13.57
C PRO A 63 1.16 12.88 -12.87
N PRO A 64 1.72 13.84 -12.10
CA PRO A 64 2.93 13.57 -11.34
C PRO A 64 2.69 12.48 -10.30
N VAL A 65 3.69 11.61 -10.11
CA VAL A 65 3.68 10.57 -9.08
C VAL A 65 4.52 11.05 -7.92
N TYR A 66 4.00 10.90 -6.70
CA TYR A 66 4.72 11.16 -5.46
C TYR A 66 4.76 9.85 -4.66
N ALA A 67 5.90 9.19 -4.70
CA ALA A 67 6.19 7.93 -4.04
C ALA A 67 7.51 8.04 -3.28
N LEU A 68 7.76 7.14 -2.33
CA LEU A 68 9.09 6.99 -1.75
C LEU A 68 10.10 6.65 -2.85
N PRO A 69 11.33 7.19 -2.78
CA PRO A 69 12.43 6.76 -3.66
C PRO A 69 12.61 5.23 -3.65
N SER A 70 13.03 4.65 -4.78
CA SER A 70 13.11 3.18 -4.98
C SER A 70 13.97 2.43 -3.94
N LYS A 71 14.86 3.13 -3.25
CA LYS A 71 15.69 2.58 -2.17
C LYS A 71 14.90 2.22 -0.90
N TYR A 72 13.74 2.86 -0.69
CA TYR A 72 12.84 2.62 0.43
C TYR A 72 11.63 1.82 -0.08
N LEU A 73 11.67 0.52 0.15
CA LEU A 73 10.64 -0.39 -0.29
C LEU A 73 9.48 -0.42 0.70
N SER A 74 8.44 0.33 0.40
CA SER A 74 7.15 0.15 1.06
C SER A 74 6.61 -1.24 0.76
N LEU A 75 6.40 -2.05 1.79
CA LEU A 75 5.87 -3.42 1.68
C LEU A 75 4.37 -3.49 1.95
N GLY A 76 3.69 -2.35 2.06
CA GLY A 76 2.28 -2.26 2.43
C GLY A 76 2.07 -2.20 3.95
N ALA A 77 0.81 -2.04 4.37
CA ALA A 77 0.42 -2.04 5.77
C ALA A 77 -0.80 -2.93 6.00
N TYR A 78 -0.77 -3.70 7.08
CA TYR A 78 -1.65 -4.85 7.30
C TYR A 78 -2.39 -4.70 8.62
N PRO A 79 -3.66 -5.16 8.72
CA PRO A 79 -4.35 -5.18 9.99
C PRO A 79 -3.55 -5.92 11.05
N LYS A 80 -3.40 -5.31 12.22
CA LYS A 80 -2.77 -5.99 13.34
C LYS A 80 -3.62 -7.20 13.74
N LEU A 81 -2.96 -8.35 13.96
CA LEU A 81 -3.65 -9.64 14.12
C LEU A 81 -4.60 -9.70 15.33
N ASP A 82 -4.32 -8.95 16.40
CA ASP A 82 -5.13 -8.87 17.61
C ASP A 82 -6.11 -7.68 17.62
N ALA A 83 -6.09 -6.84 16.59
CA ALA A 83 -6.98 -5.70 16.43
C ALA A 83 -8.19 -6.04 15.54
N TRP A 84 -9.30 -5.31 15.71
CA TRP A 84 -10.46 -5.53 14.87
C TRP A 84 -10.20 -5.01 13.45
N SER A 85 -10.59 -5.81 12.45
CA SER A 85 -10.59 -5.42 11.05
C SER A 85 -11.71 -6.10 10.26
N GLY A 86 -12.22 -5.42 9.24
CA GLY A 86 -13.23 -5.98 8.36
C GLY A 86 -13.54 -5.11 7.15
N ILE A 87 -14.06 -5.74 6.11
CA ILE A 87 -14.60 -5.05 4.94
C ILE A 87 -16.10 -4.85 5.14
N HIS A 88 -16.53 -3.58 5.15
CA HIS A 88 -17.94 -3.21 5.15
C HIS A 88 -18.38 -2.78 3.76
N ARG A 89 -19.39 -3.48 3.20
CA ARG A 89 -19.99 -3.14 1.91
C ARG A 89 -21.26 -2.33 2.10
N THR A 90 -21.31 -1.18 1.44
CA THR A 90 -22.51 -0.33 1.35
C THR A 90 -23.12 -0.38 -0.05
N TYR A 91 -24.41 -0.11 -0.12
CA TYR A 91 -25.18 -0.04 -1.35
C TYR A 91 -25.73 1.38 -1.53
N ARG A 92 -25.48 1.99 -2.69
CA ARG A 92 -25.87 3.37 -2.99
C ARG A 92 -26.65 3.42 -4.29
N LYS A 93 -27.74 4.17 -4.34
CA LYS A 93 -28.48 4.43 -5.58
C LYS A 93 -27.86 5.66 -6.26
N GLY A 94 -27.40 5.51 -7.50
CA GLY A 94 -26.74 6.58 -8.28
C GLY A 94 -27.23 6.62 -9.73
N MET A 95 -26.89 7.68 -10.46
CA MET A 95 -27.21 7.86 -11.87
C MET A 95 -26.35 6.94 -12.74
N ARG A 96 -26.93 6.33 -13.78
CA ARG A 96 -26.24 5.43 -14.72
C ARG A 96 -25.23 6.16 -15.61
N SER A 97 -25.53 7.39 -16.04
CA SER A 97 -24.61 8.28 -16.75
C SER A 97 -23.67 8.96 -15.75
N PHE A 98 -22.46 8.42 -15.63
CA PHE A 98 -21.50 8.83 -14.62
C PHE A 98 -20.61 9.97 -15.13
N ASN A 99 -20.87 11.20 -14.68
CA ASN A 99 -19.90 12.30 -14.71
C ASN A 99 -19.56 12.70 -13.27
N HIS A 100 -18.26 12.82 -12.98
CA HIS A 100 -17.74 13.08 -11.62
C HIS A 100 -18.28 14.39 -10.98
N ASP A 101 -18.78 15.32 -11.79
CA ASP A 101 -19.27 16.64 -11.36
C ASP A 101 -20.76 16.64 -10.95
N ASP A 102 -21.52 15.58 -11.21
CA ASP A 102 -22.99 15.54 -11.03
C ASP A 102 -23.45 14.87 -9.72
N PHE A 103 -22.51 14.49 -8.85
CA PHE A 103 -22.73 13.61 -7.67
C PHE A 103 -23.73 14.14 -6.61
N SER A 104 -24.21 15.39 -6.70
CA SER A 104 -24.98 16.05 -5.63
C SER A 104 -26.22 16.83 -6.09
N LYS A 105 -26.73 16.60 -7.31
CA LYS A 105 -27.96 17.28 -7.76
C LYS A 105 -29.21 16.70 -7.10
N LEU A 106 -30.03 17.57 -6.51
CA LEU A 106 -31.36 17.24 -5.98
C LEU A 106 -32.32 16.88 -7.12
N TYR A 107 -33.07 15.80 -6.93
CA TYR A 107 -34.00 15.24 -7.91
C TYR A 107 -35.27 16.10 -8.10
N VAL A 108 -35.77 16.12 -9.34
CA VAL A 108 -37.10 16.65 -9.69
C VAL A 108 -37.90 15.54 -10.38
N ASP A 109 -39.07 15.22 -9.84
CA ASP A 109 -39.94 14.15 -10.31
C ASP A 109 -40.36 14.34 -11.79
N GLY A 110 -40.38 13.25 -12.57
CA GLY A 110 -40.83 13.25 -13.97
C GLY A 110 -39.79 13.56 -15.06
N LYS A 111 -38.51 13.79 -14.74
CA LYS A 111 -37.41 13.81 -15.72
C LYS A 111 -36.59 12.52 -15.60
N GLY A 112 -36.81 11.60 -16.55
CA GLY A 112 -36.26 10.25 -16.51
C GLY A 112 -34.74 10.23 -16.55
N GLU A 113 -34.13 9.56 -15.57
CA GLU A 113 -32.78 9.04 -15.68
C GLU A 113 -32.73 7.62 -15.10
N ASP A 114 -31.98 6.74 -15.77
CA ASP A 114 -31.76 5.37 -15.34
C ASP A 114 -30.93 5.36 -14.05
N PHE A 115 -31.51 4.89 -12.96
CA PHE A 115 -30.76 4.66 -11.72
C PHE A 115 -30.10 3.29 -11.75
N GLN A 116 -28.87 3.22 -11.24
CA GLN A 116 -28.16 1.97 -11.01
C GLN A 116 -27.77 1.84 -9.54
N LEU A 117 -27.70 0.60 -9.05
CA LEU A 117 -27.18 0.30 -7.72
C LEU A 117 -25.64 0.23 -7.80
N HIS A 118 -24.98 1.04 -7.01
CA HIS A 118 -23.53 1.04 -6.82
C HIS A 118 -23.19 0.33 -5.52
N THR A 119 -22.10 -0.42 -5.51
CA THR A 119 -21.51 -0.99 -4.28
C THR A 119 -20.22 -0.28 -3.96
N TRP A 120 -20.02 0.00 -2.67
CA TRP A 120 -18.80 0.61 -2.17
C TRP A 120 -18.32 -0.10 -0.91
N GLU A 121 -17.09 -0.59 -0.96
CA GLU A 121 -16.45 -1.27 0.15
C GLU A 121 -15.50 -0.35 0.92
N TYR A 122 -15.51 -0.54 2.23
CA TYR A 122 -14.67 0.16 3.19
C TYR A 122 -13.88 -0.84 4.00
N LEU A 123 -12.56 -0.68 4.06
CA LEU A 123 -11.76 -1.26 5.11
C LEU A 123 -11.99 -0.44 6.38
N ILE A 124 -12.47 -1.11 7.42
CA ILE A 124 -12.55 -0.57 8.76
C ILE A 124 -11.59 -1.41 9.61
N VAL A 125 -10.67 -0.75 10.29
CA VAL A 125 -9.61 -1.40 11.06
C VAL A 125 -9.14 -0.44 12.16
N ASP A 126 -8.87 -0.98 13.34
CA ASP A 126 -8.43 -0.17 14.49
C ASP A 126 -6.96 0.27 14.35
N GLU A 127 -6.11 -0.63 13.85
CA GLU A 127 -4.67 -0.45 13.77
C GLU A 127 -4.07 -1.23 12.59
N LEU A 128 -3.15 -0.57 11.87
CA LEU A 128 -2.38 -1.14 10.78
C LEU A 128 -0.90 -1.16 11.14
N VAL A 129 -0.21 -2.25 10.81
CA VAL A 129 1.25 -2.37 10.89
C VAL A 129 1.82 -2.29 9.48
N GLY A 130 2.57 -1.22 9.20
CA GLY A 130 3.26 -0.98 7.93
C GLY A 130 4.73 -1.33 7.99
N TYR A 131 5.30 -1.69 6.84
CA TYR A 131 6.73 -1.99 6.75
C TYR A 131 7.38 -1.24 5.60
N VAL A 132 8.57 -0.67 5.87
CA VAL A 132 9.48 -0.16 4.84
C VAL A 132 10.80 -0.89 4.98
N ALA A 133 11.34 -1.44 3.89
CA ALA A 133 12.63 -2.10 3.86
C ALA A 133 13.66 -1.32 3.05
N ALA A 134 14.93 -1.37 3.44
CA ALA A 134 16.05 -0.75 2.74
C ALA A 134 17.33 -1.58 2.88
N GLU A 135 18.23 -1.49 1.91
CA GLU A 135 19.54 -2.19 1.98
C GLU A 135 20.50 -1.56 2.97
N SER A 136 20.38 -0.25 3.17
CA SER A 136 21.24 0.56 4.02
C SER A 136 20.42 1.19 5.15
N LEU A 137 21.09 1.51 6.25
CA LEU A 137 20.54 2.34 7.34
C LEU A 137 20.37 3.80 6.92
N GLU A 138 21.15 4.24 5.93
CA GLU A 138 21.21 5.65 5.51
C GLU A 138 19.83 6.18 5.08
N GLY A 139 19.39 7.27 5.72
CA GLY A 139 18.14 7.95 5.44
C GLY A 139 16.89 7.30 6.06
N LEU A 140 17.01 6.15 6.73
CA LEU A 140 15.90 5.57 7.50
C LEU A 140 15.56 6.41 8.74
N GLU A 141 16.53 7.14 9.29
CA GLU A 141 16.35 8.03 10.44
C GLU A 141 15.28 9.10 10.20
N HIS A 142 15.13 9.57 8.96
CA HIS A 142 14.16 10.59 8.60
C HIS A 142 12.70 10.13 8.73
N PHE A 143 12.44 8.82 8.77
CA PHE A 143 11.08 8.32 8.98
C PHE A 143 10.62 8.58 10.42
N GLN A 144 11.52 8.68 11.39
CA GLN A 144 11.15 8.95 12.79
C GLN A 144 10.41 10.28 12.96
N ASP A 145 10.73 11.26 12.10
CA ASP A 145 10.08 12.57 12.08
C ASP A 145 8.60 12.51 11.62
N LEU A 146 8.12 11.35 11.14
CA LEU A 146 6.74 11.19 10.68
C LEU A 146 5.75 10.84 11.79
N VAL A 147 6.23 10.52 13.01
CA VAL A 147 5.35 10.23 14.15
C VAL A 147 4.47 11.44 14.45
N GLY A 148 3.15 11.20 14.56
CA GLY A 148 2.15 12.25 14.77
C GLY A 148 1.64 12.91 13.48
N TYR A 149 2.31 12.71 12.33
CA TYR A 149 1.82 13.22 11.05
C TYR A 149 0.73 12.32 10.47
N GLY A 150 -0.27 12.95 9.86
CA GLY A 150 -1.38 12.28 9.22
C GLY A 150 -1.88 13.02 8.00
N CYS A 151 -2.39 12.25 7.03
CA CYS A 151 -3.03 12.81 5.85
C CYS A 151 -4.04 11.82 5.27
N LYS A 152 -4.69 12.23 4.17
CA LYS A 152 -5.57 11.35 3.39
C LYS A 152 -4.80 10.13 2.89
N ILE A 153 -5.35 8.92 3.05
CA ILE A 153 -4.80 7.67 2.53
C ILE A 153 -5.82 6.99 1.62
N GLY A 154 -5.38 6.45 0.47
CA GLY A 154 -6.28 5.84 -0.50
C GLY A 154 -7.27 6.82 -1.16
N LYS A 155 -8.39 6.30 -1.68
CA LYS A 155 -9.44 7.11 -2.34
C LYS A 155 -10.28 7.87 -1.33
N GLU A 156 -10.67 7.18 -0.26
CA GLU A 156 -11.35 7.68 0.93
C GLU A 156 -10.57 7.14 2.12
N GLY A 157 -10.46 7.94 3.18
CA GLY A 157 -9.70 7.56 4.37
C GLY A 157 -8.73 8.63 4.83
N TYR A 158 -8.49 8.66 6.14
CA TYR A 158 -7.47 9.47 6.77
C TYR A 158 -6.82 8.62 7.85
N ALA A 159 -5.50 8.68 7.94
CA ALA A 159 -4.73 7.97 8.94
C ALA A 159 -3.55 8.85 9.38
N TYR A 160 -2.98 8.50 10.52
CA TYR A 160 -1.76 9.11 11.03
C TYR A 160 -0.84 8.02 11.60
N ILE A 161 0.46 8.32 11.65
CA ILE A 161 1.45 7.43 12.26
C ILE A 161 1.44 7.70 13.76
N THR A 162 1.18 6.67 14.56
CA THR A 162 1.26 6.76 16.02
C THR A 162 2.64 6.42 16.54
N ASP A 163 3.33 5.50 15.87
CA ASP A 163 4.61 4.96 16.33
C ASP A 163 5.41 4.40 15.16
N ILE A 164 6.73 4.39 15.31
CA ILE A 164 7.69 3.76 14.39
C ILE A 164 8.72 3.06 15.26
N SER A 165 9.19 1.88 14.85
CA SER A 165 10.26 1.16 15.56
C SER A 165 11.44 2.10 15.89
N ASP A 166 11.82 2.18 17.17
CA ASP A 166 12.83 3.11 17.70
C ASP A 166 14.15 3.09 16.92
N GLN A 167 14.53 1.92 16.42
CA GLN A 167 15.72 1.70 15.60
C GLN A 167 15.35 0.83 14.38
N PRO A 168 16.05 0.99 13.24
CA PRO A 168 15.92 0.05 12.13
C PRO A 168 16.20 -1.39 12.57
N ILE A 169 15.29 -2.29 12.23
CA ILE A 169 15.35 -3.71 12.54
C ILE A 169 16.21 -4.40 11.49
N GLU A 170 17.30 -5.04 11.91
CA GLU A 170 18.12 -5.86 11.02
C GLU A 170 17.43 -7.21 10.76
N LEU A 171 17.37 -7.58 9.48
CA LEU A 171 16.73 -8.80 9.00
C LEU A 171 17.76 -9.69 8.30
N GLU A 172 17.77 -10.95 8.72
CA GLU A 172 18.56 -12.03 8.14
C GLU A 172 17.74 -12.82 7.12
N LEU A 173 18.38 -13.29 6.05
CA LEU A 173 17.74 -14.15 5.06
C LEU A 173 17.76 -15.60 5.51
N VAL A 174 16.59 -16.20 5.73
CA VAL A 174 16.42 -17.57 6.22
C VAL A 174 15.31 -18.29 5.47
N THR A 175 15.55 -19.54 5.06
CA THR A 175 14.51 -20.44 4.56
C THR A 175 13.79 -21.11 5.72
N THR A 176 12.53 -20.75 5.99
CA THR A 176 11.77 -21.29 7.13
C THR A 176 10.28 -21.38 6.82
N ALA A 177 9.52 -22.13 7.63
CA ALA A 177 8.06 -22.17 7.57
C ALA A 177 7.49 -21.16 8.57
N ALA A 178 6.87 -20.09 8.07
CA ALA A 178 6.35 -19.01 8.89
C ALA A 178 5.12 -18.36 8.24
N HIS A 179 4.30 -17.69 9.07
CA HIS A 179 3.22 -16.84 8.57
C HIS A 179 3.81 -15.53 8.04
N PRO A 180 3.59 -15.15 6.77
CA PRO A 180 4.14 -13.92 6.22
C PRO A 180 3.58 -12.68 6.94
N SER A 181 4.47 -11.77 7.36
CA SER A 181 4.06 -10.46 7.91
C SER A 181 3.54 -9.51 6.83
N THR A 182 3.80 -9.83 5.56
CA THR A 182 3.41 -9.04 4.39
C THR A 182 2.82 -9.93 3.29
N LEU A 183 2.49 -9.34 2.15
CA LEU A 183 2.09 -10.08 0.94
C LEU A 183 3.15 -11.10 0.50
N LEU A 184 2.68 -12.21 -0.06
CA LEU A 184 3.52 -13.23 -0.67
C LEU A 184 3.21 -13.31 -2.18
N PRO A 185 4.16 -13.00 -3.07
CA PRO A 185 4.00 -13.23 -4.50
C PRO A 185 3.58 -14.67 -4.83
N MET A 186 2.56 -14.82 -5.66
CA MET A 186 2.02 -16.14 -6.02
C MET A 186 3.06 -17.00 -6.75
N GLU A 187 3.94 -16.39 -7.54
CA GLU A 187 5.03 -17.08 -8.23
C GLU A 187 5.94 -17.83 -7.24
N ALA A 188 6.17 -17.28 -6.04
CA ALA A 188 7.00 -17.93 -5.03
C ALA A 188 6.35 -19.21 -4.48
N LEU A 189 5.03 -19.22 -4.28
CA LEU A 189 4.29 -20.42 -3.86
C LEU A 189 4.29 -21.49 -4.95
N LEU A 190 4.12 -21.08 -6.21
CA LEU A 190 4.14 -21.98 -7.36
C LEU A 190 5.54 -22.61 -7.55
N ASN A 191 6.60 -21.80 -7.51
CA ASN A 191 7.97 -22.27 -7.71
C ASN A 191 8.47 -23.17 -6.56
N SER A 192 8.01 -22.92 -5.34
CA SER A 192 8.34 -23.74 -4.16
C SER A 192 7.45 -24.98 -3.99
N ASN A 193 6.50 -25.21 -4.92
CA ASN A 193 5.49 -26.28 -4.85
C ASN A 193 4.71 -26.28 -3.52
N GLN A 194 4.46 -25.11 -2.94
CA GLN A 194 3.73 -24.94 -1.68
C GLN A 194 2.24 -24.69 -1.97
N PHE A 195 1.45 -25.76 -2.08
CA PHE A 195 -0.01 -25.68 -2.26
C PHE A 195 -0.75 -25.64 -0.92
N ILE A 196 -0.56 -24.55 -0.18
CA ILE A 196 -1.23 -24.32 1.10
C ILE A 196 -2.55 -23.55 0.89
N GLY A 197 -3.49 -23.65 1.84
CA GLY A 197 -4.74 -22.90 1.83
C GLY A 197 -4.73 -21.71 2.78
N GLY A 198 -5.84 -20.99 2.88
CA GLY A 198 -6.04 -19.95 3.91
C GLY A 198 -5.53 -18.56 3.54
N TYR A 199 -5.31 -18.28 2.25
CA TYR A 199 -5.00 -16.96 1.72
C TYR A 199 -6.03 -16.51 0.69
N ASP A 200 -6.15 -15.19 0.55
CA ASP A 200 -6.89 -14.52 -0.51
C ASP A 200 -5.93 -14.05 -1.61
N ILE A 201 -6.39 -14.06 -2.86
CA ILE A 201 -5.56 -13.68 -4.02
C ILE A 201 -5.93 -12.28 -4.49
N TYR A 202 -4.94 -11.42 -4.67
CA TYR A 202 -5.11 -10.05 -5.12
C TYR A 202 -4.17 -9.71 -6.29
N ASN A 203 -4.72 -9.02 -7.28
CA ASN A 203 -3.92 -8.32 -8.28
C ASN A 203 -3.47 -6.97 -7.70
N LEU A 204 -2.19 -6.69 -7.79
CA LEU A 204 -1.55 -5.48 -7.29
C LEU A 204 -0.68 -4.87 -8.39
N TYR A 205 -0.13 -3.70 -8.11
CA TYR A 205 0.75 -2.98 -9.02
C TYR A 205 2.01 -2.56 -8.28
N ARG A 206 3.17 -2.77 -8.89
CA ARG A 206 4.45 -2.19 -8.45
C ARG A 206 4.82 -1.03 -9.37
N TYR A 207 5.63 -0.10 -8.89
CA TYR A 207 6.20 0.93 -9.73
C TYR A 207 7.13 0.33 -10.78
N GLU A 208 7.16 0.92 -11.97
CA GLU A 208 8.21 0.76 -12.96
C GLU A 208 9.12 1.99 -12.90
N TRP A 209 10.30 1.86 -12.31
CA TRP A 209 11.19 2.99 -12.02
C TRP A 209 11.94 3.49 -13.27
N GLU A 210 12.21 4.79 -13.32
CA GLU A 210 13.17 5.34 -14.28
C GLU A 210 14.61 5.15 -13.76
N ASP A 211 15.59 4.99 -14.66
CA ASP A 211 16.99 4.72 -14.29
C ASP A 211 17.58 5.80 -13.37
N ARG A 212 17.10 7.05 -13.53
CA ARG A 212 17.52 8.18 -12.70
C ARG A 212 17.13 8.04 -11.23
N ASP A 213 16.01 7.38 -10.91
CA ASP A 213 15.59 7.18 -9.51
C ASP A 213 16.62 6.37 -8.74
N ARG A 214 17.11 5.31 -9.39
CA ARG A 214 18.07 4.36 -8.83
C ARG A 214 19.42 5.00 -8.52
N SER A 215 19.72 6.14 -9.14
CA SER A 215 20.97 6.89 -8.96
C SER A 215 20.89 8.02 -7.92
N LEU A 216 19.70 8.29 -7.35
CA LEU A 216 19.54 9.36 -6.36
C LEU A 216 20.33 9.04 -5.06
N PRO A 217 21.04 10.00 -4.46
CA PRO A 217 21.61 9.89 -3.11
C PRO A 217 20.55 9.61 -2.03
N PHE A 218 20.91 8.96 -0.92
CA PHE A 218 19.98 8.76 0.20
C PHE A 218 19.48 10.11 0.74
N GLY A 219 18.18 10.17 1.08
CA GLY A 219 17.50 11.43 1.45
C GLY A 219 16.94 12.25 0.28
N ASP A 220 17.60 12.23 -0.88
CA ASP A 220 17.09 12.93 -2.09
C ASP A 220 15.79 12.27 -2.59
N GLY A 221 14.80 13.08 -2.92
CA GLY A 221 13.48 12.61 -3.32
C GLY A 221 12.62 12.07 -2.17
N PHE A 222 13.04 12.18 -0.90
CA PHE A 222 12.23 11.78 0.25
C PHE A 222 11.56 12.95 0.97
N LEU A 223 12.27 14.07 1.17
CA LEU A 223 11.77 15.25 1.89
C LEU A 223 11.35 16.43 0.98
N ASP A 224 11.72 16.40 -0.31
CA ASP A 224 11.41 17.47 -1.25
C ASP A 224 10.01 17.35 -1.89
N ASP A 225 9.59 18.33 -2.69
CA ASP A 225 8.31 18.35 -3.41
C ASP A 225 8.42 17.90 -4.88
N SER A 226 9.56 17.31 -5.26
CA SER A 226 9.77 16.87 -6.63
C SER A 226 8.99 15.59 -6.95
N PRO A 227 8.39 15.49 -8.16
CA PRO A 227 7.75 14.26 -8.61
C PRO A 227 8.75 13.10 -8.69
N THR A 228 8.34 11.94 -8.19
CA THR A 228 9.11 10.72 -8.25
C THR A 228 9.16 10.18 -9.69
N PRO A 229 10.35 9.86 -10.21
CA PRO A 229 10.53 9.44 -11.61
C PRO A 229 10.11 7.98 -11.84
N VAL A 230 8.82 7.79 -12.12
CA VAL A 230 8.16 6.51 -12.42
C VAL A 230 7.67 6.48 -13.87
N LYS A 231 8.04 5.43 -14.63
CA LYS A 231 7.60 5.19 -16.02
C LYS A 231 6.16 4.73 -16.10
N GLY A 232 5.75 3.90 -15.15
CA GLY A 232 4.47 3.23 -15.17
C GLY A 232 4.28 2.28 -13.99
N PHE A 233 3.39 1.31 -14.18
CA PHE A 233 3.02 0.34 -13.17
C PHE A 233 2.98 -1.06 -13.78
N THR A 234 3.66 -2.02 -13.17
CA THR A 234 3.61 -3.43 -13.58
C THR A 234 2.65 -4.21 -12.67
N PRO A 235 1.64 -4.90 -13.21
CA PRO A 235 0.76 -5.74 -12.40
C PRO A 235 1.49 -7.01 -11.91
N PHE A 236 1.13 -7.47 -10.71
CA PHE A 236 1.56 -8.76 -10.15
C PHE A 236 0.49 -9.36 -9.25
N VAL A 237 0.61 -10.66 -8.96
CA VAL A 237 -0.39 -11.40 -8.17
C VAL A 237 0.20 -11.82 -6.83
N CYS A 238 -0.52 -11.57 -5.74
CA CYS A 238 -0.11 -11.97 -4.40
C CYS A 238 -1.17 -12.75 -3.66
N ALA A 239 -0.70 -13.62 -2.77
CA ALA A 239 -1.43 -14.16 -1.65
C ALA A 239 -1.35 -13.21 -0.45
N TYR A 240 -2.50 -12.92 0.15
CA TYR A 240 -2.64 -12.27 1.45
C TYR A 240 -3.15 -13.29 2.45
N PHE A 241 -2.44 -13.46 3.57
CA PHE A 241 -2.81 -14.38 4.64
C PHE A 241 -3.48 -13.58 5.76
N PRO A 242 -4.83 -13.51 5.83
CA PRO A 242 -5.51 -12.73 6.87
C PRO A 242 -5.35 -13.34 8.28
N ARG A 243 -4.96 -14.61 8.36
CA ARG A 243 -4.75 -15.35 9.61
C ARG A 243 -3.60 -16.34 9.45
N PRO A 244 -2.93 -16.73 10.55
CA PRO A 244 -1.97 -17.83 10.54
C PRO A 244 -2.59 -19.12 9.98
N THR A 245 -1.83 -19.84 9.17
CA THR A 245 -2.23 -21.10 8.54
C THR A 245 -1.34 -22.25 8.99
N ASP A 246 -1.90 -23.47 9.03
CA ASP A 246 -1.17 -24.70 9.28
C ASP A 246 -1.47 -25.73 8.17
N PRO A 247 -0.48 -26.12 7.34
CA PRO A 247 0.93 -25.70 7.40
C PRO A 247 1.15 -24.25 6.93
N ALA A 248 2.18 -23.62 7.50
CA ALA A 248 2.69 -22.32 7.05
C ALA A 248 3.59 -22.47 5.82
N PRO A 249 3.66 -21.47 4.92
CA PRO A 249 4.51 -21.53 3.73
C PRO A 249 5.99 -21.58 4.10
N ARG A 250 6.70 -22.59 3.55
CA ARG A 250 8.15 -22.72 3.69
C ARG A 250 8.87 -22.12 2.48
N ILE A 251 9.41 -20.92 2.66
CA ILE A 251 10.11 -20.15 1.61
C ILE A 251 11.25 -19.33 2.25
N ASP A 252 11.95 -18.53 1.43
CA ASP A 252 12.94 -17.57 1.91
C ASP A 252 12.29 -16.31 2.46
N TYR A 253 12.62 -15.98 3.70
CA TYR A 253 12.18 -14.79 4.41
C TYR A 253 13.37 -13.95 4.85
N TYR A 254 13.20 -12.64 4.81
CA TYR A 254 13.98 -11.72 5.63
C TYR A 254 13.31 -11.58 6.99
N THR A 255 14.02 -11.90 8.07
CA THR A 255 13.44 -12.03 9.40
C THR A 255 14.41 -11.69 10.55
N ASN A 256 13.86 -11.24 11.67
CA ASN A 256 14.52 -11.15 12.98
C ASN A 256 13.96 -12.18 13.99
N GLY A 257 13.13 -13.13 13.53
CA GLY A 257 12.40 -14.09 14.37
C GLY A 257 10.97 -13.68 14.74
N GLU A 258 10.57 -12.43 14.51
CA GLU A 258 9.22 -11.92 14.77
C GLU A 258 8.52 -11.48 13.47
N ILE A 259 9.26 -10.77 12.61
CA ILE A 259 8.81 -10.30 11.30
C ILE A 259 9.26 -11.31 10.24
N TYR A 260 8.37 -11.70 9.33
CA TYR A 260 8.67 -12.61 8.22
C TYR A 260 8.26 -11.98 6.89
N ILE A 261 9.19 -11.24 6.27
CA ILE A 261 8.99 -10.61 4.96
C ILE A 261 9.46 -11.57 3.87
N PRO A 262 8.60 -12.03 2.95
CA PRO A 262 9.02 -12.86 1.82
C PRO A 262 10.11 -12.18 0.99
N ALA A 263 11.26 -12.84 0.83
CA ALA A 263 12.34 -12.31 -0.01
C ALA A 263 11.89 -12.11 -1.47
N SER A 264 10.99 -12.98 -1.91
CA SER A 264 10.27 -12.90 -3.18
C SER A 264 9.53 -11.57 -3.37
N LEU A 265 8.90 -11.01 -2.34
CA LEU A 265 8.25 -9.70 -2.42
C LEU A 265 9.27 -8.57 -2.60
N VAL A 266 10.36 -8.61 -1.84
CA VAL A 266 11.43 -7.60 -1.89
C VAL A 266 12.04 -7.55 -3.28
N ASN A 267 12.45 -8.69 -3.81
CA ASN A 267 13.05 -8.81 -5.15
C ASN A 267 12.05 -8.32 -6.22
N LEU A 268 10.77 -8.72 -6.08
CA LEU A 268 9.72 -8.24 -6.97
C LEU A 268 9.58 -6.72 -6.92
N LEU A 269 9.58 -6.07 -5.76
CA LEU A 269 9.42 -4.61 -5.70
C LEU A 269 10.66 -3.84 -6.17
N ARG A 270 11.84 -4.48 -6.19
CA ARG A 270 13.09 -3.92 -6.77
C ARG A 270 13.21 -4.09 -8.28
N GLU A 271 12.27 -4.78 -8.91
CA GLU A 271 12.39 -5.22 -10.31
C GLU A 271 13.57 -6.19 -10.55
N GLU A 272 13.99 -6.90 -9.51
CA GLU A 272 14.97 -7.97 -9.63
C GLU A 272 14.26 -9.24 -10.14
N THR A 273 14.79 -9.81 -11.22
CA THR A 273 14.24 -11.01 -11.83
C THR A 273 14.47 -12.22 -10.94
N TYR A 274 13.46 -13.10 -10.80
CA TYR A 274 13.65 -14.43 -10.23
C TYR A 274 14.59 -15.24 -11.14
N VAL A 275 15.61 -15.86 -10.54
CA VAL A 275 16.33 -17.00 -11.10
C VAL A 275 15.95 -18.23 -10.28
#